data_AF-A0A254N5P1-F1
#
_entry.id   AF-A0A254N5P1-F1
#
_cell.length_a   1.000
_cell.length_b   1.000
_cell.length_c   1.000
_cell.angle_alpha   90.00
_cell.angle_beta   90.00
_cell.angle_gamma   90.00
#
_symmetry.space_group_name_H-M   'P 1'
#
loop_
_entity.id
_entity.type
_entity.pdbx_description
1 polymer ?
#
loop_
_entity_poly.entity_id
_entity_poly.type
_entity_poly.pdbx_seq_one_letter_code
_entity_poly.pdbx_strand_id
1 'polypeptide(L)'
;MIAGEAFSSWFIRLADAHGMSVQQLGFWLMGRGRQVFAEDVDRGAWEHLLDTVAVAAGQPLGTLAAGTLRSYEGVLWGELPRQGTARWVLPIIKRCTLRDGYGVQYCPLCLATDEAPHLRLVWRLAFTVACPEHGCLLLDRCDRCNSPVAPHRWRTGALRELGSSGIVRCQACGADRRRSRIGGAGPPLIAAQARLTDALQKGHTALEGQSVHGLSFFAGAAMIWSLLDDPRDALAVWDELELDVPTFVQSTAERYGSFERRSVFERAQLLEAFERLLCRGVDDFIRGLSLRGFSSRSLLRFSTSVRAPAPFWYWSIVRDHLDRTMYTASDGELDEAIRHQLRIDGGCFARASEVCRLLGMATSSSARVGRRMRELGVPCYRASPQDTGCTLG
;
A
#
# COMPACT_ATOMS: atom_id res chain seq x y z
N MET A 1 11.84 14.29 -23.87
CA MET A 1 10.70 13.66 -23.18
C MET A 1 9.88 14.74 -22.50
N ILE A 2 8.54 14.63 -22.41
CA ILE A 2 7.73 15.64 -21.73
C ILE A 2 7.87 15.46 -20.20
N ALA A 3 7.87 16.55 -19.44
CA ALA A 3 7.95 16.49 -17.98
C ALA A 3 6.75 15.70 -17.40
N GLY A 4 7.01 14.74 -16.51
CA GLY A 4 5.98 13.90 -15.90
C GLY A 4 5.38 12.82 -16.83
N GLU A 5 5.86 12.71 -18.07
CA GLU A 5 5.48 11.63 -18.99
C GLU A 5 5.99 10.28 -18.48
N ALA A 6 5.19 9.21 -18.64
CA ALA A 6 5.67 7.85 -18.37
C ALA A 6 6.65 7.39 -19.47
N PHE A 7 7.70 6.66 -19.11
CA PHE A 7 8.66 6.11 -20.06
C PHE A 7 7.98 5.26 -21.15
N SER A 8 6.97 4.46 -20.76
CA SER A 8 6.12 3.70 -21.69
C SER A 8 5.43 4.60 -22.72
N SER A 9 4.86 5.74 -22.30
CA SER A 9 4.23 6.72 -23.19
C SER A 9 5.21 7.30 -24.17
N TRP A 10 6.36 7.76 -23.66
CA TRP A 10 7.39 8.36 -24.49
C TRP A 10 7.92 7.36 -25.52
N PHE A 11 8.17 6.11 -25.13
CA PHE A 11 8.65 5.07 -26.04
C PHE A 11 7.62 4.72 -27.12
N ILE A 12 6.33 4.71 -26.77
CA ILE A 12 5.24 4.51 -27.76
C ILE A 12 5.21 5.67 -28.76
N ARG A 13 5.31 6.92 -28.30
CA ARG A 13 5.34 8.09 -29.18
C ARG A 13 6.57 8.09 -30.09
N LEU A 14 7.72 7.66 -29.58
CA LEU A 14 8.94 7.51 -30.38
C LEU A 14 8.71 6.47 -31.49
N ALA A 15 8.15 5.29 -31.16
CA ALA A 15 7.83 4.27 -32.15
C ALA A 15 6.84 4.80 -33.21
N ASP A 16 5.78 5.48 -32.77
CA ASP A 16 4.77 6.07 -33.65
C ASP A 16 5.38 7.13 -34.60
N ALA A 17 6.30 7.98 -34.11
CA ALA A 17 6.99 8.99 -34.91
C ALA A 17 7.88 8.37 -36.00
N HIS A 18 8.41 7.17 -35.77
CA HIS A 18 9.16 6.40 -36.77
C HIS A 18 8.27 5.46 -37.61
N GLY A 19 6.94 5.50 -37.43
CA GLY A 19 6.02 4.60 -38.15
C GLY A 19 6.20 3.12 -37.78
N MET A 20 6.79 2.83 -36.62
CA MET A 20 7.10 1.49 -36.15
C MET A 20 6.14 1.06 -35.04
N SER A 21 5.95 -0.25 -34.88
CA SER A 21 5.43 -0.78 -33.61
C SER A 21 6.50 -0.71 -32.52
N VAL A 22 6.08 -0.70 -31.26
CA VAL A 22 7.03 -0.73 -30.14
C VAL A 22 7.92 -1.97 -30.14
N GLN A 23 7.46 -3.09 -30.71
CA GLN A 23 8.24 -4.31 -30.85
C GLN A 23 9.32 -4.14 -31.92
N GLN A 24 9.01 -3.48 -33.04
CA GLN A 24 9.98 -3.19 -34.09
C GLN A 24 11.06 -2.22 -33.58
N LEU A 25 10.67 -1.14 -32.91
CA LEU A 25 11.62 -0.20 -32.32
C LEU A 25 12.49 -0.89 -31.25
N GLY A 26 11.88 -1.69 -30.37
CA GLY A 26 12.61 -2.46 -29.36
C GLY A 26 13.62 -3.44 -29.98
N PHE A 27 13.26 -4.11 -31.07
CA PHE A 27 14.16 -4.98 -31.82
C PHE A 27 15.37 -4.23 -32.40
N TRP A 28 15.14 -3.05 -33.00
CA TRP A 28 16.22 -2.22 -33.54
C TRP A 28 17.20 -1.75 -32.48
N LEU A 29 16.70 -1.41 -31.29
CA LEU A 29 17.52 -0.91 -30.19
C LEU A 29 18.25 -2.03 -29.43
N MET A 30 17.58 -3.15 -29.17
CA MET A 30 18.06 -4.17 -28.21
C MET A 30 18.45 -5.50 -28.86
N GLY A 31 18.26 -5.67 -30.16
CA GLY A 31 18.54 -6.90 -30.89
C GLY A 31 17.52 -8.04 -30.65
N ARG A 32 17.89 -9.26 -31.08
CA ARG A 32 17.05 -10.47 -30.97
C ARG A 32 16.90 -10.90 -29.51
N GLY A 33 15.66 -11.22 -29.09
CA GLY A 33 15.37 -11.92 -27.83
C GLY A 33 14.81 -11.07 -26.69
N ARG A 34 14.77 -9.73 -26.81
CA ARG A 34 14.22 -8.84 -25.77
C ARG A 34 13.00 -8.07 -26.28
N GLN A 35 11.84 -8.36 -25.71
CA GLN A 35 10.61 -7.61 -25.97
C GLN A 35 10.43 -6.54 -24.90
N VAL A 36 10.62 -5.26 -25.26
CA VAL A 36 10.56 -4.11 -24.33
C VAL A 36 9.29 -4.14 -23.47
N PHE A 37 8.12 -4.45 -24.03
CA PHE A 37 6.84 -4.52 -23.30
C PHE A 37 6.47 -5.94 -22.80
N ALA A 38 7.41 -6.89 -22.80
CA ALA A 38 7.24 -8.20 -22.15
C ALA A 38 7.28 -8.13 -20.62
N GLU A 39 7.66 -6.98 -20.07
CA GLU A 39 7.45 -6.63 -18.66
C GLU A 39 6.86 -5.22 -18.55
N ASP A 40 6.74 -4.70 -17.33
CA ASP A 40 6.34 -3.32 -17.08
C ASP A 40 7.55 -2.39 -17.16
N VAL A 41 7.72 -1.75 -18.32
CA VAL A 41 8.86 -0.86 -18.61
C VAL A 41 8.93 0.34 -17.69
N ASP A 42 7.78 0.80 -17.15
CA ASP A 42 7.74 1.94 -16.27
C ASP A 42 8.38 1.63 -14.91
N ARG A 43 8.63 0.35 -14.56
CA ARG A 43 9.36 0.00 -13.33
C ARG A 43 10.84 0.37 -13.36
N GLY A 44 11.41 0.75 -14.50
CA GLY A 44 12.80 1.20 -14.59
C GLY A 44 13.85 0.11 -14.31
N ALA A 45 13.49 -1.18 -14.37
CA ALA A 45 14.40 -2.31 -14.14
C ALA A 45 15.34 -2.62 -15.35
N TRP A 46 15.32 -1.78 -16.38
CA TRP A 46 15.99 -2.00 -17.66
C TRP A 46 17.11 -0.98 -17.89
N GLU A 47 18.11 -0.94 -17.02
CA GLU A 47 19.23 0.03 -17.08
C GLU A 47 19.86 0.07 -18.49
N HIS A 48 20.20 -1.10 -19.05
CA HIS A 48 20.71 -1.19 -20.43
C HIS A 48 19.75 -0.59 -21.48
N LEU A 49 18.43 -0.78 -21.34
CA LEU A 49 17.47 -0.19 -22.28
C LEU A 49 17.51 1.33 -22.20
N LEU A 50 17.52 1.88 -20.98
CA LEU A 50 17.57 3.33 -20.77
C LEU A 50 18.87 3.91 -21.34
N ASP A 51 20.01 3.27 -21.12
CA ASP A 51 21.31 3.70 -21.66
C ASP A 51 21.32 3.67 -23.19
N THR A 52 20.84 2.57 -23.77
CA THR A 52 20.81 2.40 -25.24
C THR A 52 19.89 3.43 -25.89
N VAL A 53 18.71 3.64 -25.31
CA VAL A 53 17.72 4.61 -25.77
C VAL A 53 18.23 6.04 -25.58
N ALA A 54 18.90 6.35 -24.47
CA ALA A 54 19.49 7.65 -24.20
C ALA A 54 20.47 8.05 -25.30
N VAL A 55 21.39 7.14 -25.64
CA VAL A 55 22.37 7.34 -26.72
C VAL A 55 21.68 7.46 -28.08
N ALA A 56 20.79 6.51 -28.42
CA ALA A 56 20.16 6.46 -29.74
C ALA A 56 19.22 7.65 -30.02
N ALA A 57 18.50 8.13 -29.00
CA ALA A 57 17.53 9.22 -29.13
C ALA A 57 18.11 10.60 -28.74
N GLY A 58 19.39 10.66 -28.35
CA GLY A 58 20.01 11.89 -27.85
C GLY A 58 19.30 12.49 -26.64
N GLN A 59 18.76 11.65 -25.75
CA GLN A 59 18.07 12.07 -24.53
C GLN A 59 18.98 11.87 -23.31
N PRO A 60 19.03 12.81 -22.36
CA PRO A 60 19.76 12.59 -21.10
C PRO A 60 19.18 11.39 -20.34
N LEU A 61 20.05 10.50 -19.84
CA LEU A 61 19.63 9.33 -19.07
C LEU A 61 18.74 9.70 -17.87
N GLY A 62 19.09 10.77 -17.16
CA GLY A 62 18.31 11.27 -16.01
C GLY A 62 16.88 11.67 -16.39
N THR A 63 16.67 12.19 -17.62
CA THR A 63 15.33 12.52 -18.11
C THR A 63 14.49 11.27 -18.37
N LEU A 64 15.09 10.22 -18.96
CA LEU A 64 14.38 8.95 -19.15
C LEU A 64 14.10 8.25 -17.82
N ALA A 65 15.06 8.27 -16.89
CA ALA A 65 14.92 7.70 -15.56
C ALA A 65 13.81 8.40 -14.74
N ALA A 66 13.68 9.73 -14.86
CA ALA A 66 12.59 10.50 -14.25
C ALA A 66 11.20 10.08 -14.76
N GLY A 67 11.13 9.50 -15.96
CA GLY A 67 9.92 8.90 -16.53
C GLY A 67 9.57 7.50 -16.02
N THR A 68 10.37 6.94 -15.12
CA THR A 68 10.12 5.62 -14.53
C THR A 68 9.65 5.75 -13.08
N LEU A 69 8.93 4.75 -12.58
CA LEU A 69 8.47 4.66 -11.19
C LEU A 69 9.63 4.71 -10.18
N ARG A 70 10.87 4.37 -10.59
CA ARG A 70 12.04 4.52 -9.72
C ARG A 70 12.31 5.97 -9.32
N SER A 71 11.79 6.95 -10.06
CA SER A 71 11.84 8.36 -9.66
C SER A 71 11.13 8.65 -8.32
N TYR A 72 10.28 7.73 -7.84
CA TYR A 72 9.65 7.81 -6.52
C TYR A 72 10.34 6.96 -5.44
N GLU A 73 11.48 6.32 -5.74
CA GLU A 73 12.34 5.71 -4.72
C GLU A 73 12.81 6.78 -3.72
N GLY A 74 12.93 6.39 -2.45
CA GLY A 74 13.17 7.31 -1.34
C GLY A 74 11.91 7.96 -0.77
N VAL A 75 10.78 7.94 -1.49
CA VAL A 75 9.49 8.48 -0.98
C VAL A 75 8.42 7.39 -0.87
N LEU A 76 8.15 6.62 -1.93
CA LEU A 76 7.16 5.53 -1.89
C LEU A 76 7.78 4.21 -1.44
N TRP A 77 9.02 3.95 -1.87
CA TRP A 77 9.73 2.71 -1.61
C TRP A 77 11.19 3.02 -1.29
N GLY A 78 11.80 2.26 -0.38
CA GLY A 78 13.26 2.32 -0.21
C GLY A 78 13.96 1.84 -1.48
N GLU A 79 13.47 0.72 -2.03
CA GLU A 79 13.83 0.19 -3.34
C GLU A 79 12.57 -0.38 -3.98
N LEU A 80 12.31 -0.05 -5.25
CA LEU A 80 11.20 -0.61 -6.00
C LEU A 80 11.57 -2.03 -6.45
N PRO A 81 10.77 -3.07 -6.12
CA PRO A 81 11.06 -4.42 -6.56
C PRO A 81 11.15 -4.51 -8.09
N ARG A 82 12.19 -5.16 -8.64
CA ARG A 82 12.34 -5.31 -10.10
C ARG A 82 11.18 -6.08 -10.73
N GLN A 83 10.70 -7.12 -10.04
CA GLN A 83 9.59 -7.97 -10.48
C GLN A 83 8.58 -8.19 -9.35
N GLY A 84 7.39 -8.68 -9.72
CA GLY A 84 6.30 -8.97 -8.79
C GLY A 84 5.45 -7.75 -8.43
N THR A 85 4.66 -7.89 -7.37
CA THR A 85 3.77 -6.84 -6.87
C THR A 85 4.57 -5.78 -6.11
N ALA A 86 4.30 -4.50 -6.38
CA ALA A 86 4.73 -3.40 -5.54
C ALA A 86 3.53 -2.58 -5.10
N ARG A 87 3.53 -2.20 -3.82
CA ARG A 87 2.47 -1.38 -3.24
C ARG A 87 2.40 -0.04 -3.96
N TRP A 88 1.18 0.48 -4.10
CA TRP A 88 0.90 1.71 -4.84
C TRP A 88 1.14 1.66 -6.35
N VAL A 89 1.70 0.59 -6.93
CA VAL A 89 1.87 0.50 -8.38
C VAL A 89 0.69 -0.25 -8.99
N LEU A 90 0.00 0.39 -9.94
CA LEU A 90 -1.03 -0.28 -10.72
C LEU A 90 -0.39 -1.39 -11.58
N PRO A 91 -0.75 -2.66 -11.38
CA PRO A 91 -0.09 -3.77 -12.05
C PRO A 91 -0.57 -3.88 -13.49
N ILE A 92 0.39 -4.05 -14.39
CA ILE A 92 0.12 -4.47 -15.76
C ILE A 92 0.01 -6.00 -15.77
N ILE A 93 -1.22 -6.51 -15.63
CA ILE A 93 -1.49 -7.94 -15.61
C ILE A 93 -1.43 -8.54 -17.02
N LYS A 94 -0.83 -9.72 -17.13
CA LYS A 94 -0.77 -10.52 -18.35
C LYS A 94 -1.40 -11.88 -18.08
N ARG A 95 -2.58 -12.16 -18.66
CA ARG A 95 -3.17 -13.50 -18.66
C ARG A 95 -3.31 -13.98 -20.11
N CYS A 96 -2.36 -14.79 -20.57
CA CYS A 96 -2.35 -15.23 -21.97
C CYS A 96 -2.36 -14.01 -22.93
N THR A 97 -3.18 -14.03 -23.99
CA THR A 97 -3.31 -12.93 -24.97
C THR A 97 -4.23 -11.78 -24.51
N LEU A 98 -4.92 -11.93 -23.37
CA LEU A 98 -5.85 -10.96 -22.79
C LEU A 98 -5.20 -10.32 -21.55
N ARG A 99 -5.23 -8.99 -21.48
CA ARG A 99 -4.75 -8.27 -20.29
C ARG A 99 -5.97 -7.86 -19.49
N ASP A 100 -6.27 -8.60 -18.44
CA ASP A 100 -7.30 -8.25 -17.46
C ASP A 100 -6.66 -7.37 -16.39
N GLY A 101 -6.74 -6.05 -16.53
CA GLY A 101 -6.25 -5.15 -15.47
C GLY A 101 -6.25 -3.67 -15.83
N TYR A 102 -6.37 -2.83 -14.80
CA TYR A 102 -6.49 -1.37 -14.88
C TYR A 102 -5.13 -0.65 -14.72
N GLY A 103 -4.07 -1.29 -15.24
CA GLY A 103 -2.68 -0.88 -15.05
C GLY A 103 -2.28 0.44 -15.71
N VAL A 104 -3.04 0.88 -16.71
CA VAL A 104 -2.80 2.12 -17.47
C VAL A 104 -4.09 2.93 -17.50
N GLN A 105 -3.96 4.24 -17.32
CA GLN A 105 -5.07 5.17 -17.19
C GLN A 105 -4.85 6.40 -18.04
N TYR A 106 -5.92 7.11 -18.36
CA TYR A 106 -5.86 8.35 -19.12
C TYR A 106 -6.95 9.34 -18.72
N CYS A 107 -6.67 10.62 -18.92
CA CYS A 107 -7.66 11.69 -18.93
C CYS A 107 -8.00 12.03 -20.40
N PRO A 108 -9.27 11.87 -20.85
CA PRO A 108 -9.68 12.25 -22.21
C PRO A 108 -9.37 13.71 -22.55
N LEU A 109 -9.54 14.61 -21.57
CA LEU A 109 -9.34 16.05 -21.73
C LEU A 109 -7.87 16.40 -21.89
N CYS A 110 -6.97 15.88 -21.04
CA CYS A 110 -5.53 16.05 -21.23
C CYS A 110 -5.09 15.57 -22.63
N LEU A 111 -5.53 14.38 -23.06
CA LEU A 111 -5.18 13.89 -24.39
C LEU A 111 -5.73 14.77 -25.54
N ALA A 112 -6.77 15.58 -25.30
CA ALA A 112 -7.35 16.49 -26.27
C ALA A 112 -6.65 17.86 -26.29
N THR A 113 -6.17 18.33 -25.13
CA THR A 113 -5.57 19.66 -24.96
C THR A 113 -4.05 19.67 -25.02
N ASP A 114 -3.39 18.56 -24.68
CA ASP A 114 -1.93 18.44 -24.73
C ASP A 114 -1.44 18.63 -26.17
N GLU A 115 -0.44 19.49 -26.38
CA GLU A 115 0.21 19.71 -27.69
C GLU A 115 0.66 18.38 -28.32
N ALA A 116 1.23 17.51 -27.48
CA ALA A 116 1.50 16.13 -27.83
C ALA A 116 0.86 15.20 -26.78
N PRO A 117 -0.22 14.48 -27.14
CA PRO A 117 -0.92 13.59 -26.22
C PRO A 117 0.02 12.53 -25.65
N HIS A 118 0.05 12.42 -24.33
CA HIS A 118 0.93 11.50 -23.60
C HIS A 118 0.25 10.98 -22.32
N LEU A 119 0.76 9.87 -21.78
CA LEU A 119 0.33 9.35 -20.49
C LEU A 119 1.29 9.83 -19.40
N ARG A 120 0.73 10.31 -18.30
CA ARG A 120 1.49 10.84 -17.16
C ARG A 120 1.91 9.70 -16.24
N LEU A 121 3.14 9.71 -15.74
CA LEU A 121 3.69 8.67 -14.87
C LEU A 121 2.89 8.52 -13.57
N VAL A 122 2.44 9.63 -12.99
CA VAL A 122 1.65 9.64 -11.74
C VAL A 122 0.35 8.84 -11.86
N TRP A 123 -0.21 8.70 -13.07
CA TRP A 123 -1.39 7.88 -13.33
C TRP A 123 -1.13 6.37 -13.18
N ARG A 124 0.13 5.94 -12.99
CA ARG A 124 0.50 4.56 -12.62
C ARG A 124 0.38 4.30 -11.11
N LEU A 125 0.10 5.32 -10.29
CA LEU A 125 0.00 5.20 -8.84
C LEU A 125 -1.44 4.91 -8.38
N ALA A 126 -1.59 4.00 -7.42
CA ALA A 126 -2.89 3.46 -7.02
C ALA A 126 -3.79 4.44 -6.25
N PHE A 127 -3.26 5.57 -5.75
CA PHE A 127 -4.09 6.65 -5.21
C PHE A 127 -4.48 7.70 -6.26
N THR A 128 -3.95 7.60 -7.48
CA THR A 128 -4.31 8.51 -8.57
C THR A 128 -5.53 7.96 -9.31
N VAL A 129 -6.67 8.62 -9.14
CA VAL A 129 -8.00 8.24 -9.62
C VAL A 129 -8.69 9.38 -10.37
N ALA A 130 -8.30 10.63 -10.10
CA ALA A 130 -8.80 11.83 -10.75
C ALA A 130 -7.68 12.59 -11.46
N CYS A 131 -8.01 13.30 -12.53
CA CYS A 131 -7.10 14.22 -13.18
C CYS A 131 -6.98 15.51 -12.34
N PRO A 132 -5.78 15.90 -11.89
CA PRO A 132 -5.62 17.13 -11.12
C PRO A 132 -5.86 18.40 -11.97
N GLU A 133 -5.64 18.32 -13.28
CA GLU A 133 -5.83 19.46 -14.20
C GLU A 133 -7.31 19.69 -14.55
N HIS A 134 -8.08 18.61 -14.72
CA HIS A 134 -9.44 18.67 -15.27
C HIS A 134 -10.55 18.28 -14.29
N GLY A 135 -10.21 17.75 -13.10
CA GLY A 135 -11.20 17.36 -12.08
C GLY A 135 -12.16 16.25 -12.52
N CYS A 136 -11.79 15.44 -13.52
CA CYS A 136 -12.56 14.27 -13.94
C CYS A 136 -11.92 12.98 -13.43
N LEU A 137 -12.71 11.93 -13.26
CA LEU A 137 -12.17 10.59 -13.04
C LEU A 137 -11.33 10.16 -14.25
N LEU A 138 -10.21 9.52 -13.97
CA LEU A 138 -9.40 8.87 -15.00
C LEU A 138 -10.15 7.66 -15.54
N LEU A 139 -9.83 7.27 -16.78
CA LEU A 139 -10.38 6.07 -17.40
C LEU A 139 -9.28 5.01 -17.51
N ASP A 140 -9.59 3.79 -17.09
CA ASP A 140 -8.71 2.60 -17.16
C ASP A 140 -9.09 1.64 -18.30
N ARG A 141 -10.18 1.95 -18.99
CA ARG A 141 -10.76 1.17 -20.09
C ARG A 141 -11.31 2.07 -21.19
N CYS A 142 -11.56 1.50 -22.36
CA CYS A 142 -12.26 2.17 -23.43
C CYS A 142 -13.75 2.31 -23.09
N ASP A 143 -14.30 3.51 -23.22
CA ASP A 143 -15.73 3.79 -22.97
C ASP A 143 -16.68 3.21 -24.04
N ARG A 144 -16.14 2.65 -25.14
CA ARG A 144 -16.90 2.05 -26.24
C ARG A 144 -16.92 0.53 -26.21
N CYS A 145 -15.75 -0.09 -26.04
CA CYS A 145 -15.62 -1.56 -26.12
C CYS A 145 -15.22 -2.20 -24.78
N ASN A 146 -15.08 -1.41 -23.71
CA ASN A 146 -14.68 -1.85 -22.39
C ASN A 146 -13.27 -2.51 -22.31
N SER A 147 -12.53 -2.56 -23.41
CA SER A 147 -11.17 -3.13 -23.43
C SER A 147 -10.22 -2.30 -22.55
N PRO A 148 -9.40 -2.95 -21.69
CA PRO A 148 -8.40 -2.26 -20.88
C PRO A 148 -7.42 -1.44 -21.71
N VAL A 149 -6.88 -0.36 -21.15
CA VAL A 149 -5.98 0.53 -21.89
C VAL A 149 -4.63 -0.16 -22.13
N ALA A 150 -4.31 -0.43 -23.41
CA ALA A 150 -3.07 -1.09 -23.80
C ALA A 150 -2.45 -0.42 -25.05
N PRO A 151 -1.97 0.83 -24.94
CA PRO A 151 -1.52 1.63 -26.09
C PRO A 151 -0.35 1.00 -26.85
N HIS A 152 0.53 0.26 -26.17
CA HIS A 152 1.65 -0.48 -26.76
C HIS A 152 1.24 -1.61 -27.74
N ARG A 153 -0.05 -1.98 -27.79
CA ARG A 153 -0.59 -2.94 -28.76
C ARG A 153 -1.13 -2.27 -30.02
N TRP A 154 -1.08 -0.95 -30.10
CA TRP A 154 -1.38 -0.23 -31.33
C TRP A 154 -0.44 -0.67 -32.46
N ARG A 155 -0.93 -0.61 -33.69
CA ARG A 155 -0.27 -1.15 -34.90
C ARG A 155 -0.02 -2.67 -34.90
N THR A 156 -0.70 -3.43 -34.04
CA THR A 156 -0.73 -4.90 -34.13
C THR A 156 -2.06 -5.37 -34.70
N GLY A 157 -2.05 -6.46 -35.49
CA GLY A 157 -3.26 -7.03 -36.08
C GLY A 157 -3.96 -6.09 -37.07
N ALA A 158 -5.30 -6.05 -37.03
CA ALA A 158 -6.15 -5.34 -37.99
C ALA A 158 -6.00 -3.80 -38.03
N LEU A 159 -5.33 -3.20 -37.02
CA LEU A 159 -5.16 -1.74 -36.92
C LEU A 159 -3.77 -1.27 -37.36
N ARG A 160 -2.97 -2.15 -38.00
CA ARG A 160 -1.59 -1.88 -38.42
C ARG A 160 -1.44 -0.71 -39.38
N GLU A 161 -2.40 -0.56 -40.28
CA GLU A 161 -2.37 0.41 -41.39
C GLU A 161 -2.99 1.76 -41.02
N LEU A 162 -3.64 1.86 -39.86
CA LEU A 162 -4.23 3.12 -39.41
C LEU A 162 -3.14 4.12 -39.01
N GLY A 163 -3.15 5.29 -39.65
CA GLY A 163 -2.36 6.44 -39.23
C GLY A 163 -2.92 7.01 -37.93
N SER A 164 -2.23 6.82 -36.80
CA SER A 164 -2.46 7.53 -35.53
C SER A 164 -1.46 7.02 -34.47
N SER A 165 -1.61 7.51 -33.24
CA SER A 165 -0.91 6.99 -32.08
C SER A 165 -1.77 6.07 -31.22
N GLY A 166 -1.13 5.04 -30.65
CA GLY A 166 -1.73 4.15 -29.68
C GLY A 166 -2.15 4.83 -28.38
N ILE A 167 -1.64 6.03 -28.10
CA ILE A 167 -2.01 6.86 -26.96
C ILE A 167 -3.43 7.41 -27.11
N VAL A 168 -3.81 7.86 -28.31
CA VAL A 168 -5.13 8.47 -28.56
C VAL A 168 -6.16 7.47 -29.07
N ARG A 169 -5.76 6.31 -29.62
CA ARG A 169 -6.70 5.30 -30.15
C ARG A 169 -6.75 4.02 -29.34
N CYS A 170 -7.97 3.54 -29.09
CA CYS A 170 -8.19 2.22 -28.51
C CYS A 170 -7.58 1.12 -29.41
N GLN A 171 -6.75 0.27 -28.83
CA GLN A 171 -6.11 -0.84 -29.54
C GLN A 171 -7.06 -1.96 -29.96
N ALA A 172 -8.28 -2.00 -29.42
CA ALA A 172 -9.25 -3.06 -29.69
C ALA A 172 -10.31 -2.63 -30.72
N CYS A 173 -10.86 -1.41 -30.59
CA CYS A 173 -11.95 -0.94 -31.47
C CYS A 173 -11.63 0.33 -32.28
N GLY A 174 -10.44 0.92 -32.11
CA GLY A 174 -10.05 2.15 -32.84
C GLY A 174 -10.72 3.45 -32.38
N ALA A 175 -11.62 3.40 -31.37
CA ALA A 175 -12.26 4.59 -30.81
C ALA A 175 -11.22 5.62 -30.32
N ASP A 176 -11.55 6.91 -30.50
CA ASP A 176 -10.72 8.04 -30.06
C ASP A 176 -10.93 8.30 -28.56
N ARG A 177 -9.88 8.08 -27.76
CA ARG A 177 -9.89 8.28 -26.31
C ARG A 177 -10.15 9.72 -25.90
N ARG A 178 -9.86 10.70 -26.77
CA ARG A 178 -10.11 12.12 -26.53
C ARG A 178 -11.61 12.46 -26.51
N ARG A 179 -12.43 11.57 -27.09
CA ARG A 179 -13.90 11.71 -27.17
C ARG A 179 -14.63 10.81 -26.17
N SER A 180 -13.89 10.23 -25.22
CA SER A 180 -14.47 9.32 -24.24
C SER A 180 -15.37 10.07 -23.25
N ARG A 181 -16.44 9.42 -22.81
CA ARG A 181 -17.32 9.95 -21.77
C ARG A 181 -16.57 10.07 -20.44
N ILE A 182 -16.65 11.24 -19.83
CA ILE A 182 -16.01 11.59 -18.56
C ILE A 182 -17.02 11.62 -17.42
N GLY A 183 -16.65 11.06 -16.28
CA GLY A 183 -17.34 11.28 -15.00
C GLY A 183 -16.62 12.35 -14.19
N GLY A 184 -17.35 13.24 -13.55
CA GLY A 184 -16.76 14.24 -12.64
C GLY A 184 -16.16 13.58 -11.40
N ALA A 185 -15.04 14.10 -10.90
CA ALA A 185 -14.55 13.80 -9.57
C ALA A 185 -15.07 14.87 -8.60
N GLY A 186 -15.67 14.45 -7.49
CA GLY A 186 -16.14 15.38 -6.47
C GLY A 186 -14.98 16.17 -5.84
N PRO A 187 -15.19 17.42 -5.38
CA PRO A 187 -14.13 18.20 -4.71
C PRO A 187 -13.45 17.47 -3.53
N PRO A 188 -14.15 16.70 -2.68
CA PRO A 188 -13.50 15.92 -1.61
C PRO A 188 -12.51 14.88 -2.14
N LEU A 189 -12.85 14.18 -3.23
CA LEU A 189 -11.96 13.18 -3.84
C LEU A 189 -10.69 13.82 -4.41
N ILE A 190 -10.83 14.99 -5.05
CA ILE A 190 -9.70 15.75 -5.60
C ILE A 190 -8.78 16.21 -4.45
N ALA A 191 -9.36 16.74 -3.37
CA ALA A 191 -8.60 17.17 -2.19
C ALA A 191 -7.87 16.00 -1.51
N ALA A 192 -8.54 14.86 -1.37
CA ALA A 192 -7.96 13.62 -0.88
C ALA A 192 -6.74 13.20 -1.71
N GLN A 193 -6.89 13.14 -3.04
CA GLN A 193 -5.78 12.79 -3.92
C GLN A 193 -4.64 13.80 -3.83
N ALA A 194 -4.97 15.10 -3.77
CA ALA A 194 -3.99 16.17 -3.67
C ALA A 194 -3.13 16.04 -2.40
N ARG A 195 -3.71 15.62 -1.27
CA ARG A 195 -2.96 15.34 -0.04
C ARG A 195 -1.89 14.26 -0.24
N LEU A 196 -2.22 13.14 -0.91
CA LEU A 196 -1.22 12.10 -1.19
C LEU A 196 -0.20 12.55 -2.23
N THR A 197 -0.62 13.33 -3.22
CA THR A 197 0.29 13.87 -4.24
C THR A 197 1.26 14.89 -3.64
N ASP A 198 0.81 15.74 -2.72
CA ASP A 198 1.65 16.68 -1.98
C ASP A 198 2.66 15.93 -1.09
N ALA A 199 2.22 14.89 -0.38
CA ALA A 199 3.11 14.03 0.40
C ALA A 199 4.19 13.35 -0.47
N LEU A 200 3.82 12.93 -1.69
CA LEU A 200 4.75 12.37 -2.67
C LEU A 200 5.77 13.41 -3.14
N GLN A 201 5.33 14.63 -3.45
CA GLN A 201 6.19 15.70 -3.97
C GLN A 201 7.15 16.25 -2.91
N LYS A 202 6.67 16.44 -1.68
CA LYS A 202 7.47 16.95 -0.56
C LYS A 202 8.37 15.90 0.08
N GLY A 203 8.04 14.61 -0.09
CA GLY A 203 8.73 13.50 0.57
C GLY A 203 8.36 13.32 2.05
N HIS A 204 7.38 14.08 2.56
CA HIS A 204 6.86 13.98 3.92
C HIS A 204 5.42 14.52 3.99
N THR A 205 4.71 14.22 5.08
CA THR A 205 3.41 14.84 5.37
C THR A 205 3.22 15.05 6.87
N ALA A 206 2.31 15.94 7.25
CA ALA A 206 1.89 16.11 8.63
C ALA A 206 0.78 15.10 8.96
N LEU A 207 0.92 14.37 10.05
CA LEU A 207 -0.04 13.39 10.55
C LEU A 207 -0.07 13.45 12.08
N GLU A 208 -1.25 13.60 12.68
CA GLU A 208 -1.41 13.74 14.14
C GLU A 208 -0.47 14.79 14.77
N GLY A 209 -0.29 15.92 14.10
CA GLY A 209 0.60 17.01 14.55
C GLY A 209 2.10 16.73 14.40
N GLN A 210 2.50 15.58 13.85
CA GLN A 210 3.89 15.19 13.64
C GLN A 210 4.26 15.16 12.15
N SER A 211 5.52 15.48 11.84
CA SER A 211 6.04 15.30 10.49
C SER A 211 6.45 13.84 10.27
N VAL A 212 5.87 13.20 9.25
CA VAL A 212 6.09 11.81 8.89
C VAL A 212 6.73 11.73 7.51
N HIS A 213 7.90 11.11 7.43
CA HIS A 213 8.59 10.86 6.17
C HIS A 213 7.74 9.99 5.23
N GLY A 214 7.83 10.26 3.92
CA GLY A 214 7.01 9.63 2.87
C GLY A 214 7.01 8.10 2.95
N LEU A 215 8.19 7.48 3.10
CA LEU A 215 8.29 6.01 3.19
C LEU A 215 7.43 5.44 4.31
N SER A 216 7.43 6.11 5.46
CA SER A 216 6.68 5.71 6.64
C SER A 216 5.18 5.97 6.43
N PHE A 217 4.83 7.14 5.89
CA PHE A 217 3.45 7.50 5.59
C PHE A 217 2.81 6.54 4.59
N PHE A 218 3.42 6.33 3.43
CA PHE A 218 2.88 5.47 2.38
C PHE A 218 2.84 3.99 2.77
N ALA A 219 3.75 3.52 3.63
CA ALA A 219 3.67 2.17 4.20
C ALA A 219 2.41 1.98 5.06
N GLY A 220 2.13 2.92 5.97
CA GLY A 220 0.98 2.82 6.87
C GLY A 220 -0.34 3.14 6.17
N ALA A 221 -0.36 4.11 5.25
CA ALA A 221 -1.50 4.35 4.36
C ALA A 221 -1.83 3.11 3.54
N ALA A 222 -0.83 2.35 3.08
CA ALA A 222 -1.07 1.10 2.36
C ALA A 222 -1.67 0.02 3.28
N MET A 223 -1.31 -0.01 4.57
CA MET A 223 -1.94 -0.92 5.53
C MET A 223 -3.40 -0.54 5.77
N ILE A 224 -3.72 0.75 5.88
CA ILE A 224 -5.09 1.25 6.05
C ILE A 224 -5.92 0.96 4.79
N TRP A 225 -5.41 1.24 3.59
CA TRP A 225 -6.10 0.90 2.35
C TRP A 225 -6.35 -0.61 2.21
N SER A 226 -5.43 -1.45 2.67
CA SER A 226 -5.67 -2.89 2.73
C SER A 226 -6.76 -3.28 3.72
N LEU A 227 -6.89 -2.57 4.84
CA LEU A 227 -7.98 -2.78 5.80
C LEU A 227 -9.33 -2.39 5.18
N LEU A 228 -9.39 -1.24 4.50
CA LEU A 228 -10.59 -0.76 3.81
C LEU A 228 -11.05 -1.71 2.69
N ASP A 229 -10.10 -2.35 2.00
CA ASP A 229 -10.35 -3.34 0.92
C ASP A 229 -10.51 -4.79 1.45
N ASP A 230 -10.57 -5.02 2.77
CA ASP A 230 -10.70 -6.37 3.35
C ASP A 230 -12.14 -6.73 3.77
N PRO A 231 -12.78 -7.75 3.16
CA PRO A 231 -14.16 -8.15 3.44
C PRO A 231 -14.36 -8.65 4.87
N ARG A 232 -13.32 -9.22 5.51
CA ARG A 232 -13.44 -9.88 6.82
C ARG A 232 -13.99 -8.94 7.90
N ASP A 233 -13.57 -7.68 7.83
CA ASP A 233 -13.83 -6.67 8.85
C ASP A 233 -14.57 -5.46 8.24
N ALA A 234 -15.02 -5.55 6.98
CA ALA A 234 -15.52 -4.42 6.21
C ALA A 234 -16.70 -3.71 6.88
N LEU A 235 -17.70 -4.46 7.36
CA LEU A 235 -18.87 -3.87 8.04
C LEU A 235 -18.44 -2.98 9.21
N ALA A 236 -17.59 -3.48 10.10
CA ALA A 236 -17.17 -2.71 11.28
C ALA A 236 -16.24 -1.55 10.93
N VAL A 237 -15.36 -1.73 9.93
CA VAL A 237 -14.42 -0.69 9.48
C VAL A 237 -15.14 0.48 8.82
N TRP A 238 -16.11 0.20 7.95
CA TRP A 238 -16.84 1.24 7.23
C TRP A 238 -17.92 1.88 8.11
N ASP A 239 -18.55 1.12 9.02
CA ASP A 239 -19.42 1.66 10.07
C ASP A 239 -18.68 2.67 10.98
N GLU A 240 -17.43 2.38 11.35
CA GLU A 240 -16.59 3.34 12.09
C GLU A 240 -16.37 4.64 11.32
N LEU A 241 -16.42 4.63 10.00
CA LEU A 241 -16.30 5.82 9.15
C LEU A 241 -17.64 6.48 8.83
N GLU A 242 -18.76 5.92 9.33
CA GLU A 242 -20.12 6.34 8.99
C GLU A 242 -20.37 6.27 7.47
N LEU A 243 -19.88 5.21 6.83
CA LEU A 243 -20.00 4.98 5.39
C LEU A 243 -20.61 3.60 5.10
N ASP A 244 -21.36 3.50 4.02
CA ASP A 244 -21.84 2.22 3.51
C ASP A 244 -20.68 1.40 2.94
N VAL A 245 -20.67 0.09 3.22
CA VAL A 245 -19.66 -0.81 2.65
C VAL A 245 -19.88 -0.95 1.15
N PRO A 246 -18.87 -0.67 0.30
CA PRO A 246 -19.01 -0.85 -1.14
C PRO A 246 -19.22 -2.31 -1.53
N THR A 247 -20.04 -2.53 -2.56
CA THR A 247 -20.34 -3.88 -3.08
C THR A 247 -19.09 -4.68 -3.46
N PHE A 248 -18.06 -4.00 -4.01
CA PHE A 248 -16.80 -4.63 -4.42
C PHE A 248 -15.93 -5.09 -3.23
N VAL A 249 -16.14 -4.51 -2.05
CA VAL A 249 -15.48 -4.93 -0.81
C VAL A 249 -16.19 -6.16 -0.24
N GLN A 250 -17.53 -6.21 -0.32
CA GLN A 250 -18.33 -7.33 0.18
C GLN A 250 -18.15 -8.62 -0.64
N SER A 251 -17.96 -8.50 -1.95
CA SER A 251 -17.84 -9.65 -2.85
C SER A 251 -16.46 -10.31 -2.76
N THR A 252 -16.43 -11.58 -2.32
CA THR A 252 -15.22 -12.43 -2.40
C THR A 252 -15.06 -13.09 -3.77
N ALA A 253 -16.13 -13.16 -4.57
CA ALA A 253 -16.19 -13.90 -5.83
C ALA A 253 -15.25 -13.32 -6.92
N GLU A 254 -14.98 -12.02 -6.84
CA GLU A 254 -14.13 -11.29 -7.81
C GLU A 254 -12.77 -10.89 -7.23
N ARG A 255 -12.42 -11.41 -6.04
CA ARG A 255 -11.24 -10.96 -5.30
C ARG A 255 -9.95 -11.47 -5.92
N TYR A 256 -9.46 -10.79 -6.95
CA TYR A 256 -8.17 -11.08 -7.55
C TYR A 256 -7.10 -10.09 -7.10
N GLY A 257 -6.59 -10.25 -5.88
CA GLY A 257 -5.45 -9.49 -5.34
C GLY A 257 -5.83 -8.26 -4.51
N SER A 258 -4.92 -7.29 -4.43
CA SER A 258 -4.99 -6.11 -3.55
C SER A 258 -5.60 -4.89 -4.25
N PHE A 259 -5.85 -3.81 -3.49
CA PHE A 259 -6.46 -2.57 -3.98
C PHE A 259 -5.86 -1.99 -5.26
N GLU A 260 -4.59 -2.27 -5.58
CA GLU A 260 -3.95 -1.77 -6.81
C GLU A 260 -4.56 -2.37 -8.08
N ARG A 261 -5.27 -3.50 -7.97
CA ARG A 261 -5.95 -4.17 -9.08
C ARG A 261 -7.39 -3.71 -9.26
N ARG A 262 -7.91 -2.89 -8.35
CA ARG A 262 -9.24 -2.32 -8.41
C ARG A 262 -9.31 -1.25 -9.51
N SER A 263 -10.48 -1.10 -10.12
CA SER A 263 -10.77 -0.06 -11.11
C SER A 263 -10.60 1.34 -10.52
N VAL A 264 -10.57 2.35 -11.38
CA VAL A 264 -10.55 3.76 -10.94
C VAL A 264 -11.72 4.07 -10.00
N PHE A 265 -12.92 3.58 -10.30
CA PHE A 265 -14.12 3.85 -9.51
C PHE A 265 -14.07 3.20 -8.12
N GLU A 266 -13.58 1.97 -8.02
CA GLU A 266 -13.42 1.28 -6.74
C GLU A 266 -12.32 1.94 -5.89
N ARG A 267 -11.18 2.30 -6.49
CA ARG A 267 -10.10 3.02 -5.78
C ARG A 267 -10.52 4.42 -5.34
N ALA A 268 -11.42 5.08 -6.06
CA ALA A 268 -11.97 6.38 -5.65
C ALA A 268 -12.76 6.26 -4.34
N GLN A 269 -13.59 5.22 -4.19
CA GLN A 269 -14.30 4.96 -2.92
C GLN A 269 -13.35 4.65 -1.76
N LEU A 270 -12.26 3.90 -2.02
CA LEU A 270 -11.22 3.67 -1.00
C LEU A 270 -10.51 4.97 -0.59
N LEU A 271 -10.23 5.84 -1.55
CA LEU A 271 -9.59 7.13 -1.30
C LEU A 271 -10.51 8.08 -0.50
N GLU A 272 -11.81 8.09 -0.79
CA GLU A 272 -12.80 8.86 -0.02
C GLU A 272 -12.90 8.38 1.43
N ALA A 273 -12.96 7.06 1.64
CA ALA A 273 -12.95 6.49 2.99
C ALA A 273 -11.64 6.79 3.73
N PHE A 274 -10.50 6.73 3.02
CA PHE A 274 -9.21 7.09 3.59
C PHE A 274 -9.12 8.57 3.97
N GLU A 275 -9.66 9.48 3.16
CA GLU A 275 -9.68 10.91 3.51
C GLU A 275 -10.60 11.18 4.70
N ARG A 276 -11.77 10.54 4.76
CA ARG A 276 -12.67 10.63 5.93
C ARG A 276 -11.93 10.22 7.21
N LEU A 277 -11.17 9.12 7.14
CA LEU A 277 -10.34 8.64 8.24
C LEU A 277 -9.27 9.67 8.62
N LEU A 278 -8.52 10.21 7.65
CA LEU A 278 -7.48 11.20 7.92
C LEU A 278 -8.05 12.51 8.49
N CYS A 279 -9.23 12.95 8.05
CA CYS A 279 -9.89 14.15 8.57
C CYS A 279 -10.38 13.97 10.02
N ARG A 280 -10.83 12.77 10.39
CA ARG A 280 -11.22 12.45 11.76
C ARG A 280 -10.03 12.27 12.68
N GLY A 281 -8.91 11.78 12.14
CA GLY A 281 -7.73 11.37 12.89
C GLY A 281 -7.61 9.86 12.93
N VAL A 282 -6.39 9.37 12.69
CA VAL A 282 -6.05 7.95 12.73
C VAL A 282 -6.20 7.42 14.15
N ASP A 283 -5.83 8.22 15.16
CA ASP A 283 -5.98 7.88 16.57
C ASP A 283 -7.43 7.58 16.94
N ASP A 284 -8.32 8.53 16.64
CA ASP A 284 -9.76 8.43 16.88
C ASP A 284 -10.40 7.24 16.17
N PHE A 285 -9.99 6.99 14.93
CA PHE A 285 -10.46 5.85 14.15
C PHE A 285 -10.03 4.51 14.78
N ILE A 286 -8.75 4.36 15.14
CA ILE A 286 -8.23 3.13 15.75
C ILE A 286 -8.84 2.91 17.14
N ARG A 287 -9.04 3.97 17.93
CA ARG A 287 -9.76 3.92 19.21
C ARG A 287 -11.19 3.38 19.02
N GLY A 288 -11.90 3.86 18.01
CA GLY A 288 -13.25 3.38 17.68
C GLY A 288 -13.28 1.90 17.29
N LEU A 289 -12.31 1.44 16.50
CA LEU A 289 -12.16 0.01 16.20
C LEU A 289 -11.84 -0.84 17.44
N SER A 290 -11.08 -0.30 18.40
CA SER A 290 -10.82 -0.99 19.68
C SER A 290 -12.10 -1.23 20.48
N LEU A 291 -13.01 -0.25 20.50
CA LEU A 291 -14.33 -0.37 21.11
C LEU A 291 -15.22 -1.40 20.40
N ARG A 292 -14.99 -1.62 19.10
CA ARG A 292 -15.65 -2.66 18.28
C ARG A 292 -14.96 -4.03 18.36
N GLY A 293 -14.01 -4.21 19.28
CA GLY A 293 -13.39 -5.51 19.56
C GLY A 293 -12.25 -5.90 18.63
N PHE A 294 -11.68 -4.97 17.87
CA PHE A 294 -10.47 -5.24 17.09
C PHE A 294 -9.29 -5.56 18.00
N SER A 295 -8.34 -6.32 17.47
CA SER A 295 -7.07 -6.61 18.13
C SER A 295 -5.91 -5.97 17.35
N SER A 296 -4.75 -5.78 17.98
CA SER A 296 -3.55 -5.34 17.26
C SER A 296 -3.22 -6.27 16.09
N ARG A 297 -3.48 -7.58 16.23
CA ARG A 297 -3.28 -8.56 15.14
C ARG A 297 -4.18 -8.27 13.93
N SER A 298 -5.42 -7.84 14.15
CA SER A 298 -6.36 -7.50 13.08
C SER A 298 -5.83 -6.35 12.21
N LEU A 299 -5.20 -5.35 12.83
CA LEU A 299 -4.69 -4.16 12.14
C LEU A 299 -3.25 -4.33 11.60
N LEU A 300 -2.40 -5.11 12.27
CA LEU A 300 -1.00 -5.30 11.89
C LEU A 300 -0.77 -6.40 10.85
N ARG A 301 -1.76 -7.25 10.56
CA ARG A 301 -1.63 -8.36 9.58
C ARG A 301 -1.19 -7.89 8.18
N PHE A 302 -1.49 -6.65 7.82
CA PHE A 302 -1.17 -6.07 6.52
C PHE A 302 0.30 -5.63 6.36
N SER A 303 1.09 -5.61 7.43
CA SER A 303 2.55 -5.39 7.38
C SER A 303 3.25 -6.39 6.43
N THR A 304 2.80 -7.65 6.46
CA THR A 304 3.26 -8.70 5.55
C THR A 304 3.03 -8.36 4.08
N SER A 305 1.91 -7.69 3.76
CA SER A 305 1.57 -7.27 2.39
C SER A 305 2.46 -6.13 1.90
N VAL A 306 3.00 -5.32 2.81
CA VAL A 306 3.97 -4.26 2.53
C VAL A 306 5.41 -4.79 2.56
N ARG A 307 5.62 -6.05 2.98
CA ARG A 307 6.94 -6.69 3.18
C ARG A 307 7.87 -5.87 4.08
N ALA A 308 7.29 -5.14 5.03
CA ALA A 308 7.99 -4.31 6.00
C ALA A 308 7.24 -4.33 7.34
N PRO A 309 7.93 -4.10 8.46
CA PRO A 309 7.26 -3.83 9.74
C PRO A 309 6.28 -2.67 9.60
N ALA A 310 5.26 -2.65 10.46
CA ALA A 310 4.37 -1.50 10.54
C ALA A 310 5.19 -0.23 10.86
N PRO A 311 4.94 0.89 10.15
CA PRO A 311 5.67 2.12 10.42
C PRO A 311 5.36 2.62 11.83
N PHE A 312 6.33 3.26 12.46
CA PHE A 312 6.25 3.65 13.88
C PHE A 312 4.99 4.46 14.21
N TRP A 313 4.60 5.45 13.39
CA TRP A 313 3.42 6.27 13.65
C TRP A 313 2.13 5.43 13.68
N TYR A 314 2.01 4.42 12.82
CA TYR A 314 0.84 3.56 12.79
C TYR A 314 0.90 2.54 13.92
N TRP A 315 2.07 1.94 14.13
CA TRP A 315 2.28 0.94 15.16
C TRP A 315 2.08 1.50 16.57
N SER A 316 2.55 2.71 16.85
CA SER A 316 2.38 3.37 18.17
C SER A 316 0.91 3.57 18.50
N ILE A 317 0.12 4.15 17.58
CA ILE A 317 -1.33 4.32 17.77
C ILE A 317 -2.04 2.96 17.96
N VAL A 318 -1.72 1.96 17.12
CA VAL A 318 -2.28 0.60 17.28
C VAL A 318 -1.94 0.04 18.65
N ARG A 319 -0.70 0.23 19.12
CA ARG A 319 -0.27 -0.24 20.43
C ARG A 319 -1.03 0.47 21.54
N ASP A 320 -1.10 1.79 21.50
CA ASP A 320 -1.70 2.58 22.58
C ASP A 320 -3.19 2.25 22.80
N HIS A 321 -3.93 1.91 21.75
CA HIS A 321 -5.38 1.61 21.85
C HIS A 321 -5.75 0.12 21.89
N LEU A 322 -4.92 -0.76 21.33
CA LEU A 322 -5.25 -2.18 21.12
C LEU A 322 -4.29 -3.15 21.81
N ASP A 323 -3.15 -2.67 22.34
CA ASP A 323 -2.23 -3.51 23.08
C ASP A 323 -2.83 -3.90 24.43
N ARG A 324 -3.44 -5.08 24.45
CA ARG A 324 -3.93 -5.72 25.67
C ARG A 324 -2.89 -6.66 26.28
N THR A 325 -1.64 -6.62 25.80
CA THR A 325 -0.57 -7.46 26.35
C THR A 325 -0.34 -7.01 27.77
N MET A 326 -0.78 -7.83 28.73
CA MET A 326 -0.49 -7.58 30.13
C MET A 326 1.04 -7.56 30.30
N TYR A 327 1.55 -6.55 31.00
CA TYR A 327 2.97 -6.48 31.34
C TYR A 327 3.43 -7.82 31.89
N THR A 328 4.52 -8.33 31.33
CA THR A 328 5.14 -9.57 31.79
C THR A 328 6.61 -9.30 32.01
N ALA A 329 7.04 -9.36 33.27
CA ALA A 329 8.43 -9.10 33.64
C ALA A 329 9.42 -10.00 32.89
N SER A 330 10.58 -9.46 32.56
CA SER A 330 11.76 -10.21 32.13
C SER A 330 12.29 -11.07 33.27
N ASP A 331 13.12 -12.07 32.94
CA ASP A 331 13.69 -12.94 33.96
C ASP A 331 14.61 -12.16 34.93
N GLY A 332 15.28 -11.10 34.45
CA GLY A 332 16.06 -10.20 35.31
C GLY A 332 15.21 -9.39 36.29
N GLU A 333 14.06 -8.86 35.83
CA GLU A 333 13.10 -8.17 36.71
C GLU A 333 12.49 -9.13 37.74
N LEU A 334 12.20 -10.38 37.34
CA LEU A 334 11.74 -11.43 38.26
C LEU A 334 12.79 -11.75 39.32
N ASP A 335 14.05 -11.91 38.92
CA ASP A 335 15.15 -12.23 39.84
C ASP A 335 15.33 -11.13 40.89
N GLU A 336 15.34 -9.86 40.47
CA GLU A 336 15.45 -8.73 41.38
C GLU A 336 14.25 -8.58 42.31
N ALA A 337 13.04 -8.78 41.78
CA ALA A 337 11.82 -8.77 42.59
C ALA A 337 11.79 -9.89 43.63
N ILE A 338 12.23 -11.10 43.27
CA ILE A 338 12.35 -12.24 44.20
C ILE A 338 13.39 -11.94 45.29
N ARG A 339 14.58 -11.45 44.92
CA ARG A 339 15.63 -11.06 45.89
C ARG A 339 15.18 -9.91 46.79
N HIS A 340 14.41 -8.95 46.26
CA HIS A 340 13.83 -7.87 47.04
C HIS A 340 12.84 -8.41 48.08
N GLN A 341 11.92 -9.29 47.66
CA GLN A 341 10.96 -9.91 48.57
C GLN A 341 11.66 -10.72 49.68
N LEU A 342 12.68 -11.50 49.32
CA LEU A 342 13.51 -12.22 50.30
C LEU A 342 14.19 -11.29 51.30
N ARG A 343 14.64 -10.10 50.89
CA ARG A 343 15.25 -9.12 51.81
C ARG A 343 14.24 -8.56 52.81
N ILE A 344 13.00 -8.34 52.40
CA ILE A 344 11.96 -7.75 53.26
C ILE A 344 11.39 -8.79 54.23
N ASP A 345 11.22 -10.04 53.81
CA ASP A 345 10.64 -11.12 54.64
C ASP A 345 11.69 -11.90 55.47
N GLY A 346 12.85 -11.30 55.75
CA GLY A 346 13.89 -11.90 56.60
C GLY A 346 14.67 -13.07 55.98
N GLY A 347 14.64 -13.21 54.66
CA GLY A 347 15.45 -14.16 53.89
C GLY A 347 14.88 -15.56 53.76
N CYS A 348 13.73 -15.85 54.38
CA CYS A 348 13.25 -17.22 54.54
C CYS A 348 12.31 -17.70 53.43
N PHE A 349 11.51 -16.82 52.81
CA PHE A 349 10.56 -17.19 51.76
C PHE A 349 10.13 -15.99 50.91
N ALA A 350 9.56 -16.27 49.72
CA ALA A 350 8.89 -15.27 48.88
C ALA A 350 7.61 -15.87 48.28
N ARG A 351 6.49 -15.15 48.31
CA ARG A 351 5.24 -15.62 47.67
C ARG A 351 5.16 -15.13 46.23
N ALA A 352 4.79 -16.04 45.32
CA ALA A 352 4.63 -15.71 43.91
C ALA A 352 3.58 -14.59 43.67
N SER A 353 2.53 -14.53 44.49
CA SER A 353 1.50 -13.48 44.42
C SER A 353 2.00 -12.10 44.86
N GLU A 354 2.93 -12.04 45.82
CA GLU A 354 3.56 -10.79 46.28
C GLU A 354 4.55 -10.28 45.24
N VAL A 355 5.35 -11.17 44.65
CA VAL A 355 6.23 -10.81 43.53
C VAL A 355 5.43 -10.38 42.29
N CYS A 356 4.32 -11.04 41.96
CA CYS A 356 3.40 -10.56 40.92
C CYS A 356 2.88 -9.15 41.24
N ARG A 357 2.46 -8.89 42.49
CA ARG A 357 1.95 -7.58 42.91
C ARG A 357 3.04 -6.50 42.83
N LEU A 358 4.25 -6.81 43.27
CA LEU A 358 5.40 -5.89 43.23
C LEU A 358 5.73 -5.46 41.80
N LEU A 359 5.63 -6.40 40.85
CA LEU A 359 5.89 -6.16 39.43
C LEU A 359 4.66 -5.64 38.65
N GLY A 360 3.52 -5.43 39.31
CA GLY A 360 2.28 -5.04 38.62
C GLY A 360 1.75 -6.12 37.65
N MET A 361 2.14 -7.38 37.83
CA MET A 361 1.68 -8.51 37.04
C MET A 361 0.37 -9.09 37.59
N ALA A 362 -0.49 -9.60 36.70
CA ALA A 362 -1.71 -10.30 37.10
C ALA A 362 -1.40 -11.54 37.96
N THR A 363 -2.27 -11.86 38.92
CA THR A 363 -2.11 -13.03 39.81
C THR A 363 -2.11 -14.37 39.05
N SER A 364 -2.71 -14.42 37.86
CA SER A 364 -2.62 -15.57 36.94
C SER A 364 -1.18 -15.87 36.49
N SER A 365 -0.26 -14.90 36.55
CA SER A 365 1.16 -15.07 36.22
C SER A 365 1.99 -15.74 37.33
N SER A 366 1.38 -16.05 38.48
CA SER A 366 2.08 -16.65 39.64
C SER A 366 2.74 -17.99 39.32
N ALA A 367 2.24 -18.73 38.31
CA ALA A 367 2.87 -19.98 37.87
C ALA A 367 4.23 -19.75 37.20
N ARG A 368 4.41 -18.64 36.47
CA ARG A 368 5.70 -18.25 35.87
C ARG A 368 6.68 -17.83 36.96
N VAL A 369 6.24 -16.98 37.88
CA VAL A 369 7.05 -16.53 39.03
C VAL A 369 7.51 -17.72 39.88
N GLY A 370 6.60 -18.63 40.22
CA GLY A 370 6.94 -19.83 40.98
C GLY A 370 7.90 -20.78 40.25
N ARG A 371 7.89 -20.80 38.92
CA ARG A 371 8.90 -21.54 38.13
C ARG A 371 10.27 -20.91 38.27
N ARG A 372 10.35 -19.57 38.13
CA ARG A 372 11.61 -18.83 38.27
C ARG A 372 12.19 -18.91 39.68
N MET A 373 11.34 -18.82 40.71
CA MET A 373 11.75 -19.04 42.10
C MET A 373 12.39 -20.42 42.32
N ARG A 374 11.83 -21.50 41.72
CA ARG A 374 12.44 -22.84 41.80
C ARG A 374 13.80 -22.91 41.11
N GLU A 375 13.95 -22.26 39.96
CA GLU A 375 15.24 -22.17 39.25
C GLU A 375 16.32 -21.47 40.09
N LEU A 376 15.92 -20.48 40.91
CA LEU A 376 16.80 -19.77 41.84
C LEU A 376 16.98 -20.47 43.20
N GLY A 377 16.37 -21.65 43.41
CA GLY A 377 16.43 -22.38 44.68
C GLY A 377 15.59 -21.75 45.82
N VAL A 378 14.62 -20.90 45.50
CA VAL A 378 13.77 -20.20 46.47
C VAL A 378 12.52 -21.03 46.82
N PRO A 379 12.21 -21.28 48.10
CA PRO A 379 11.03 -22.04 48.52
C PRO A 379 9.72 -21.35 48.09
N CYS A 380 8.86 -22.06 47.34
CA CYS A 380 7.55 -21.57 46.91
C CYS A 380 6.43 -22.19 47.77
N TYR A 381 5.72 -21.41 48.58
CA TYR A 381 4.53 -21.91 49.25
C TYR A 381 3.31 -21.81 48.31
N ARG A 382 2.72 -22.95 47.90
CA ARG A 382 1.35 -22.95 47.37
C ARG A 382 0.42 -22.81 48.57
N ALA A 383 -0.30 -21.70 48.68
CA ALA A 383 -1.39 -21.60 49.64
C ALA A 383 -2.50 -22.60 49.22
N SER A 384 -2.55 -23.77 49.87
CA SER A 384 -3.77 -24.57 49.96
C SER A 384 -4.56 -24.06 51.17
N PRO A 385 -5.82 -23.63 51.02
CA PRO A 385 -6.65 -23.30 52.16
C PRO A 385 -7.30 -24.58 52.70
N GLN A 386 -6.58 -25.31 53.56
CA GLN A 386 -7.10 -26.30 54.51
C GLN A 386 -5.91 -27.03 55.14
N ASP A 387 -5.52 -26.58 56.34
CA ASP A 387 -5.03 -27.43 57.43
C ASP A 387 -4.72 -26.54 58.65
N THR A 388 -5.77 -25.98 59.22
CA THR A 388 -5.80 -25.71 60.67
C THR A 388 -6.40 -26.93 61.34
N GLY A 389 -5.55 -27.91 61.62
CA GLY A 389 -5.87 -29.11 62.38
C GLY A 389 -4.88 -29.27 63.52
N CYS A 390 -4.97 -28.39 64.50
CA CYS A 390 -4.33 -28.57 65.80
C CYS A 390 -5.09 -29.69 66.54
N THR A 391 -4.45 -30.82 66.80
CA THR A 391 -4.84 -31.73 67.88
C THR A 391 -3.63 -32.06 68.72
N LEU A 392 -3.63 -31.48 69.91
CA LEU A 392 -2.87 -31.91 71.08
C LEU A 392 -3.27 -33.35 71.44
N GLY A 393 -2.26 -34.16 71.74
CA GLY A 393 -2.34 -35.50 72.33
C GLY A 393 -0.93 -35.93 72.70
#